data_AF-L8WNP7-F1
#
_entry.id   AF-L8WNP7-F1
#
_cell.length_a   1.000
_cell.length_b   1.000
_cell.length_c   1.000
_cell.angle_alpha   90.00
_cell.angle_beta   90.00
_cell.angle_gamma   90.00
#
_symmetry.space_group_name_H-M   'P 1'
#
loop_
_entity.id
_entity.type
_entity.pdbx_description
1 polymer ?
#
loop_
_entity_poly.entity_id
_entity_poly.type
_entity_poly.pdbx_seq_one_letter_code
_entity_poly.pdbx_strand_id
1 'polypeptide(L)'
;MSTSKASANASYRPQGYGMSPALKRARQPFAVRNALTGSAIAAFAVGVWAYSISAVKQDNFDDIDAEANAAGLIKKQPPRARPVCRLCRRHCITTTPL
;
A
#
# COMPACT_ATOMS: atom_id res chain seq x y z
N MET A 1 32.61 8.99 39.76
CA MET A 1 32.32 8.55 38.37
C MET A 1 30.82 8.42 38.23
N SER A 2 30.12 9.38 37.61
CA SER A 2 28.68 9.23 37.38
C SER A 2 28.48 8.22 36.25
N THR A 3 27.95 7.04 36.59
CA THR A 3 27.58 6.01 35.63
C THR A 3 26.31 6.46 34.93
N SER A 4 26.47 7.10 33.77
CA SER A 4 25.34 7.44 32.91
C SER A 4 24.59 6.16 32.54
N LYS A 5 23.25 6.18 32.47
CA LYS A 5 22.44 5.01 32.06
C LYS A 5 22.94 4.38 30.75
N ALA A 6 23.48 5.19 29.85
CA ALA A 6 24.09 4.72 28.60
C ALA A 6 25.37 3.88 28.83
N SER A 7 26.26 4.29 29.74
CA SER A 7 27.48 3.54 30.05
C SER A 7 27.20 2.26 30.85
N ALA A 8 26.17 2.24 31.70
CA ALA A 8 25.68 1.02 32.36
C ALA A 8 25.03 0.04 31.36
N ASN A 9 24.29 0.53 30.36
CA ASN A 9 23.73 -0.32 29.31
C ASN A 9 24.81 -0.90 28.39
N ALA A 10 25.83 -0.11 28.06
CA ALA A 10 26.94 -0.55 27.21
C ALA A 10 27.79 -1.65 27.87
N SER A 11 28.00 -1.59 29.20
CA SER A 11 28.75 -2.62 29.93
C SER A 11 27.97 -3.92 30.12
N TYR A 12 26.65 -3.85 30.33
CA TYR A 12 25.80 -5.02 30.54
C TYR A 12 25.39 -5.72 29.24
N ARG A 13 25.27 -4.99 28.11
CA ARG A 13 24.97 -5.54 26.77
C ARG A 13 25.94 -5.02 25.70
N PRO A 14 27.18 -5.52 25.65
CA PRO A 14 28.19 -5.03 24.71
C PRO A 14 27.84 -5.30 23.23
N GLN A 15 26.98 -6.28 22.95
CA GLN A 15 26.54 -6.65 21.59
C GLN A 15 25.10 -6.21 21.27
N GLY A 16 24.53 -5.33 22.12
CA GLY A 16 23.18 -4.80 21.95
C GLY A 16 22.06 -5.83 22.19
N TYR A 17 20.83 -5.47 21.81
CA TYR A 17 19.63 -6.33 21.89
C TYR A 17 19.49 -7.29 20.69
N GLY A 18 20.59 -7.58 20.00
CA GLY A 18 20.59 -8.53 18.90
C GLY A 18 20.27 -9.95 19.36
N MET A 19 19.86 -10.81 18.43
CA MET A 19 19.65 -12.21 18.75
C MET A 19 20.95 -12.90 19.16
N SER A 20 20.89 -13.59 20.31
CA SER A 20 21.97 -14.44 20.78
C SER A 20 22.22 -15.62 19.80
N PRO A 21 23.46 -16.14 19.73
CA PRO A 21 23.80 -17.26 18.85
C PRO A 21 22.97 -18.52 19.14
N ALA A 22 22.62 -18.75 20.41
CA ALA A 22 21.73 -19.85 20.81
C ALA A 22 20.31 -19.68 20.22
N LEU A 23 19.76 -18.46 20.27
CA LEU A 23 18.42 -18.16 19.74
C LEU A 23 18.37 -18.26 18.21
N LYS A 24 19.45 -17.87 17.51
CA LYS A 24 19.56 -18.03 16.06
C LYS A 24 19.49 -19.50 15.64
N ARG A 25 20.20 -20.40 16.35
CA ARG A 25 20.19 -21.84 16.05
C ARG A 25 18.81 -22.45 16.24
N ALA A 26 18.09 -22.06 17.29
CA ALA A 26 16.73 -22.53 17.56
C ALA A 26 15.72 -22.09 16.47
N ARG A 27 15.96 -20.95 15.80
CA ARG A 27 15.07 -20.41 14.76
C ARG A 27 15.42 -20.84 13.34
N GLN A 28 16.60 -21.41 13.10
CA GLN A 28 17.00 -21.96 11.79
C GLN A 28 15.92 -22.85 11.14
N PRO A 29 15.32 -23.84 11.83
CA PRO A 29 14.37 -24.75 11.17
C PRO A 29 13.03 -24.09 10.80
N PHE A 30 12.66 -22.99 11.48
CA PHE A 30 11.39 -22.31 11.24
C PHE A 30 11.52 -21.17 10.22
N ALA A 31 12.73 -20.68 9.96
CA ALA A 31 12.94 -19.61 8.99
C ALA A 31 12.42 -20.00 7.59
N VAL A 32 12.78 -21.20 7.13
CA VAL A 32 12.35 -21.70 5.82
C VAL A 32 10.84 -21.98 5.81
N ARG A 33 10.33 -22.66 6.84
CA ARG A 33 8.90 -23.02 6.93
C ARG A 33 8.01 -21.78 6.97
N ASN A 34 8.39 -20.76 7.74
CA ASN A 34 7.64 -19.51 7.85
C ASN A 34 7.75 -18.65 6.58
N ALA A 35 8.90 -18.69 5.89
CA ALA A 35 9.04 -18.01 4.60
C ALA A 35 8.17 -18.67 3.53
N LEU A 36 8.08 -20.00 3.52
CA LEU A 36 7.22 -20.74 2.60
C LEU A 36 5.74 -20.47 2.85
N THR A 37 5.28 -20.55 4.10
CA THR A 37 3.87 -20.26 4.41
C THR A 37 3.53 -18.78 4.18
N GLY A 38 4.43 -17.86 4.57
CA GLY A 38 4.27 -16.43 4.31
C GLY A 38 4.21 -16.10 2.83
N SER A 39 5.09 -16.71 2.01
CA SER A 39 5.07 -16.53 0.56
C SER A 39 3.83 -17.12 -0.10
N ALA A 40 3.34 -18.26 0.38
CA ALA A 40 2.08 -18.84 -0.12
C ALA A 40 0.89 -17.89 0.10
N ILE A 41 0.77 -17.32 1.31
CA ILE A 41 -0.29 -16.36 1.64
C ILE A 41 -0.12 -15.07 0.81
N ALA A 42 1.11 -14.56 0.70
CA ALA A 42 1.39 -13.36 -0.08
C ALA A 42 1.05 -13.56 -1.57
N ALA A 43 1.45 -14.68 -2.16
CA ALA A 43 1.16 -15.03 -3.55
C ALA A 43 -0.36 -15.17 -3.77
N PHE A 44 -1.08 -15.79 -2.83
CA PHE A 44 -2.54 -15.87 -2.90
C PHE A 44 -3.19 -14.48 -2.89
N ALA A 45 -2.81 -13.60 -1.95
CA ALA A 45 -3.35 -12.25 -1.85
C ALA A 45 -3.04 -11.41 -3.10
N VAL A 46 -1.80 -11.46 -3.60
CA VAL A 46 -1.40 -10.80 -4.85
C VAL A 46 -2.17 -11.34 -6.04
N GLY A 47 -2.40 -12.66 -6.10
CA GLY A 47 -3.20 -13.30 -7.14
C GLY A 47 -4.64 -12.79 -7.15
N VAL A 48 -5.30 -12.74 -5.99
CA VAL A 48 -6.66 -12.19 -5.86
C VAL A 48 -6.70 -10.71 -6.25
N TRP A 49 -5.72 -9.92 -5.83
CA TRP A 49 -5.61 -8.50 -6.19
C TRP A 49 -5.36 -8.27 -7.69
N ALA A 50 -4.48 -9.07 -8.30
CA ALA A 50 -4.22 -8.98 -9.74
C ALA A 50 -5.43 -9.45 -10.55
N TYR A 51 -6.12 -10.49 -10.07
CA TYR A 51 -7.37 -10.96 -10.67
C TYR A 51 -8.46 -9.88 -10.60
N SER A 52 -8.61 -9.20 -9.46
CA SER A 52 -9.65 -8.18 -9.33
C SER A 52 -9.44 -7.00 -10.28
N ILE A 53 -8.19 -6.55 -10.50
CA ILE A 53 -7.90 -5.50 -11.48
C ILE A 53 -8.10 -6.01 -12.93
N SER A 54 -7.71 -7.25 -13.23
CA SER A 54 -7.87 -7.81 -14.59
C SER A 54 -9.32 -8.15 -14.95
N ALA A 55 -10.14 -8.57 -13.98
CA ALA A 55 -11.56 -8.84 -14.18
C ALA A 55 -12.39 -7.55 -14.31
N VAL A 56 -11.95 -6.46 -13.68
CA VAL A 56 -12.59 -5.14 -13.80
C VAL A 56 -12.05 -4.33 -14.98
N LYS A 57 -11.03 -4.82 -15.71
CA LYS A 57 -10.73 -4.32 -17.05
C LYS A 57 -11.93 -4.66 -17.92
N GLN A 58 -12.79 -3.66 -17.92
CA GLN A 58 -13.99 -3.47 -18.70
C GLN A 58 -13.95 -4.29 -19.98
N ASP A 59 -14.90 -5.22 -20.06
CA ASP A 59 -15.32 -5.95 -21.24
C ASP A 59 -15.29 -5.03 -22.48
N ASN A 60 -14.97 -5.58 -23.65
CA ASN A 60 -14.86 -4.81 -24.89
C ASN A 60 -16.26 -4.23 -25.23
N PHE A 61 -16.51 -2.97 -24.90
CA PHE A 61 -17.78 -2.25 -25.16
C PHE A 61 -18.04 -1.96 -26.65
N ASP A 62 -17.44 -2.74 -27.55
CA ASP A 62 -17.57 -2.59 -28.99
C ASP A 62 -19.03 -2.76 -29.44
N ASP A 63 -19.82 -3.54 -28.69
CA ASP A 63 -21.24 -3.80 -28.90
C ASP A 63 -22.13 -2.59 -28.52
N ILE A 64 -21.88 -1.96 -27.37
CA ILE A 64 -22.61 -0.76 -26.94
C ILE A 64 -22.29 0.43 -27.85
N ASP A 65 -21.03 0.57 -28.29
CA ASP A 65 -20.63 1.63 -29.19
C ASP A 65 -21.25 1.45 -30.59
N ALA A 66 -21.34 0.22 -31.11
CA ALA A 66 -21.97 -0.05 -32.41
C ALA A 66 -23.46 0.33 -32.43
N GLU A 67 -24.22 -0.04 -31.40
CA GLU A 67 -25.64 0.27 -31.30
C GLU A 67 -25.90 1.75 -30.98
N ALA A 68 -25.07 2.38 -30.14
CA ALA A 68 -25.15 3.83 -29.88
C ALA A 68 -24.81 4.69 -31.10
N ASN A 69 -23.88 4.23 -31.94
CA ASN A 69 -23.54 4.87 -33.22
C ASN A 69 -24.66 4.66 -34.26
N ALA A 70 -25.22 3.44 -34.37
CA ALA A 70 -26.33 3.14 -35.27
C ALA A 70 -27.63 3.89 -34.89
N ALA A 71 -27.88 4.07 -33.60
CA ALA A 71 -29.00 4.86 -33.07
C ALA A 71 -28.77 6.38 -33.09
N GLY A 72 -27.57 6.85 -33.46
CA GLY A 72 -27.23 8.27 -33.57
C GLY A 72 -27.22 9.03 -32.23
N LEU A 73 -27.04 8.33 -31.10
CA LEU A 73 -27.21 8.89 -29.75
C LEU A 73 -25.93 9.45 -29.12
N ILE A 74 -24.77 9.33 -29.81
CA ILE A 74 -23.50 9.93 -29.34
C ILE A 74 -23.57 11.46 -29.51
N LYS A 75 -24.27 12.15 -28.61
CA LYS A 75 -24.09 13.59 -28.40
C LYS A 75 -22.77 13.77 -27.67
N LYS A 76 -21.72 14.21 -28.38
CA LYS A 76 -20.48 14.64 -27.73
C LYS A 76 -20.85 15.64 -26.64
N GLN A 77 -20.69 15.25 -25.37
CA GLN A 77 -20.88 16.17 -24.25
C GLN A 77 -19.94 17.35 -24.50
N PRO A 78 -20.44 18.58 -24.67
CA PRO A 78 -19.56 19.72 -24.80
C PRO A 78 -18.71 19.79 -23.52
N PRO A 79 -17.44 20.20 -23.62
CA PRO A 79 -16.57 20.28 -22.46
C PRO A 79 -17.30 21.08 -21.38
N ARG A 80 -17.56 20.44 -20.23
CA ARG A 80 -18.13 21.14 -19.07
C ARG A 80 -17.13 22.22 -18.68
N ALA A 81 -17.42 23.46 -19.06
CA ALA A 81 -16.74 24.63 -18.54
C ALA A 81 -16.87 24.56 -17.02
N ARG A 82 -15.80 24.17 -16.33
CA ARG A 82 -15.75 24.31 -14.88
C ARG A 82 -15.78 25.81 -14.63
N PRO A 83 -16.76 26.37 -13.91
CA PRO A 83 -16.60 27.72 -13.42
C PRO A 83 -15.44 27.64 -12.44
N VAL A 84 -14.30 28.21 -12.83
CA VAL A 84 -13.19 28.43 -11.92
C VAL A 84 -13.66 29.52 -10.96
N CYS A 85 -14.46 29.15 -9.95
CA CYS A 85 -14.71 30.01 -8.80
C CYS A 85 -13.37 30.15 -8.09
N ARG A 86 -12.63 31.18 -8.50
CA ARG A 86 -11.31 31.62 -8.06
C ARG A 86 -11.33 32.14 -6.60
N LEU A 87 -12.18 31.58 -5.74
CA LEU A 87 -12.47 32.11 -4.39
C LEU A 87 -12.46 31.08 -3.25
N CYS A 88 -12.25 29.78 -3.51
CA CYS A 88 -12.09 28.78 -2.43
C CYS A 88 -10.62 28.41 -2.12
N ARG A 89 -9.65 29.23 -2.53
CA ARG A 89 -8.21 29.00 -2.29
C ARG A 89 -7.68 29.66 -1.00
N ARG A 90 -8.56 29.99 -0.03
CA ARG A 90 -8.14 30.75 1.16
C ARG A 90 -8.45 30.19 2.54
N HIS A 91 -9.26 29.15 2.71
CA HIS A 91 -9.60 28.68 4.08
C HIS A 91 -9.60 27.15 4.17
N CYS A 92 -8.40 26.57 4.38
CA CYS A 92 -8.19 25.32 5.15
C CYS A 92 -6.69 24.99 5.26
N ILE A 93 -5.87 25.98 5.65
CA ILE A 93 -4.51 25.72 6.13
C ILE A 93 -4.41 26.47 7.46
N THR A 94 -4.77 25.79 8.55
CA THR A 94 -4.26 25.95 9.93
C THR A 94 -5.27 25.33 10.90
N THR A 95 -5.09 24.06 11.25
CA THR A 95 -5.34 23.53 12.60
C THR A 95 -4.79 22.10 12.70
N THR A 96 -3.58 22.01 13.21
CA THR A 96 -3.00 20.82 13.87
C THR A 96 -2.29 21.36 15.11
N PRO A 97 -1.99 20.54 16.12
CA PRO A 97 -2.85 20.18 17.26
C PRO A 97 -2.32 20.79 18.59
N LEU A 98 -3.10 20.63 19.66
CA LEU A 98 -2.59 20.54 21.05
C LEU A 98 -3.10 19.23 21.65
#